data_AF-A0A0N0D3E4-F1
#
_entry.id   AF-A0A0N0D3E4-F1
#
_cell.length_a   1.000
_cell.length_b   1.000
_cell.length_c   1.000
_cell.angle_alpha   90.00
_cell.angle_beta   90.00
_cell.angle_gamma   90.00
#
_symmetry.space_group_name_H-M   'P 1'
#
loop_
_entity.id
_entity.type
_entity.pdbx_description
1 polymer ?
#
loop_
_entity_poly.entity_id
_entity_poly.type
_entity_poly.pdbx_seq_one_letter_code
_entity_poly.pdbx_strand_id
1 'polypeptide(L)'
;MKRFEFNLAWALMKSRKGKWYPNANVMLSVLGITVGITFLVSTVCMYDGYIKKLETIIFSIFPHITLQADIVEPENEDMDDDFYESLMIDNDEEKQCDTICQSKGLLILNDKECETATSLMKGKAFDLKIFNQIEKRLDHIPDILKLSPVILEEGNFICKYSDNMKTTEKQLRLRVLGVEPDDANNFVPEINRSIENQNILNLLNNSEEPVAILSTELYQQFFGEIKSDSFPKQLTFKFQITRDKKQIQKTITLKVVDIFKLGIHQITQNLMITSLKTAQELFDTHQYASFLGINLAYPYLAKNIAKSVKDQLFDTDILTFNWLDVAADMFNNLNLYRNIIISILLMSVLITSFIIYNTLHIMIIERKRQIGTLMALGISKVSIFRIFVIISQFEAIIGFIIGSSIGIFSGFYFGNYLNQQLHDYLPIQNAGIAIHGWSMLIFFLFVSSICLITALLSAGKAASLDPVQCLQSE
;
A
#
# COMPACT_ATOMS: atom_id res chain seq x y z
N MET A 1 13.78 27.27 40.97
CA MET A 1 12.65 27.83 40.17
C MET A 1 11.79 26.77 39.48
N LYS A 2 12.34 25.79 38.73
CA LYS A 2 11.52 24.82 37.94
C LYS A 2 10.43 24.07 38.74
N ARG A 3 10.69 23.68 40.00
CA ARG A 3 9.68 23.03 40.87
C ARG A 3 8.49 23.93 41.24
N PHE A 4 8.69 25.25 41.30
CA PHE A 4 7.63 26.19 41.63
C PHE A 4 6.64 26.34 40.47
N GLU A 5 7.15 26.52 39.25
CA GLU A 5 6.32 26.64 38.03
C GLU A 5 5.46 25.39 37.81
N PHE A 6 6.04 24.20 38.00
CA PHE A 6 5.31 22.93 37.90
C PHE A 6 4.21 22.78 38.98
N ASN A 7 4.53 23.10 40.24
CA ASN A 7 3.54 23.02 41.32
C ASN A 7 2.39 24.01 41.13
N LEU A 8 2.68 25.21 40.59
CA LEU A 8 1.67 26.21 40.30
C LEU A 8 0.82 25.79 39.09
N ALA A 9 1.42 25.24 38.04
CA ALA A 9 0.70 24.64 36.91
C ALA A 9 -0.26 23.54 37.38
N TRP A 10 0.22 22.62 38.21
CA TRP A 10 -0.60 21.56 38.80
C TRP A 10 -1.75 22.08 39.66
N ALA A 11 -1.50 23.14 40.44
CA ALA A 11 -2.53 23.78 41.24
C ALA A 11 -3.61 24.47 40.38
N LEU A 12 -3.21 25.15 39.29
CA LEU A 12 -4.12 25.81 38.36
C LEU A 12 -5.01 24.83 37.59
N MET A 13 -4.50 23.63 37.31
CA MET A 13 -5.27 22.56 36.65
C MET A 13 -6.36 21.95 37.55
N LYS A 14 -6.30 22.10 38.89
CA LYS A 14 -7.29 21.53 39.81
C LYS A 14 -8.47 22.48 40.05
N SER A 15 -9.69 21.96 39.97
CA SER A 15 -10.94 22.73 40.13
C SER A 15 -11.12 23.30 41.56
N ARG A 16 -10.89 22.51 42.62
CA ARG A 16 -10.99 22.92 44.04
C ARG A 16 -10.05 22.09 44.93
N LYS A 17 -9.60 22.66 46.07
CA LYS A 17 -8.95 21.90 47.15
C LYS A 17 -9.88 20.77 47.61
N GLY A 18 -9.43 19.51 47.50
CA GLY A 18 -10.12 18.33 48.04
C GLY A 18 -10.77 17.38 47.02
N LYS A 19 -10.83 17.71 45.72
CA LYS A 19 -11.29 16.77 44.67
C LYS A 19 -10.12 16.40 43.74
N TRP A 20 -10.04 15.14 43.31
CA TRP A 20 -8.96 14.64 42.45
C TRP A 20 -9.11 15.02 40.96
N TYR A 21 -10.32 15.39 40.53
CA TYR A 21 -10.62 15.68 39.12
C TYR A 21 -10.10 17.06 38.63
N PRO A 22 -9.68 17.17 37.36
CA PRO A 22 -9.22 18.44 36.76
C PRO A 22 -10.34 19.49 36.65
N ASN A 23 -9.96 20.73 36.37
CA ASN A 23 -10.92 21.78 36.01
C ASN A 23 -11.67 21.43 34.71
N ALA A 24 -12.92 21.87 34.57
CA ALA A 24 -13.76 21.56 33.41
C ALA A 24 -13.08 21.94 32.08
N ASN A 25 -12.38 23.08 32.05
CA ASN A 25 -11.63 23.51 30.87
C ASN A 25 -10.46 22.58 30.54
N VAL A 26 -9.74 22.08 31.55
CA VAL A 26 -8.65 21.11 31.34
C VAL A 26 -9.23 19.78 30.84
N MET A 27 -10.36 19.34 31.37
CA MET A 27 -11.03 18.12 30.89
C MET A 27 -11.50 18.27 29.43
N LEU A 28 -12.06 19.43 29.08
CA LEU A 28 -12.50 19.73 27.72
C LEU A 28 -11.31 19.76 26.74
N SER A 29 -10.19 20.39 27.14
CA SER A 29 -8.95 20.40 26.37
C SER A 29 -8.42 18.99 26.14
N VAL A 30 -8.24 18.22 27.22
CA VAL A 30 -7.75 16.84 27.16
C VAL A 30 -8.66 15.97 26.30
N LEU A 31 -9.98 16.13 26.38
CA LEU A 31 -10.93 15.40 25.54
C LEU A 31 -10.75 15.76 24.06
N GLY A 32 -10.65 17.04 23.73
CA GLY A 32 -10.40 17.50 22.35
C GLY A 32 -9.09 16.96 21.77
N ILE A 33 -8.01 17.02 22.56
CA ILE A 33 -6.70 16.44 22.21
C ILE A 33 -6.84 14.93 22.01
N THR A 34 -7.51 14.24 22.93
CA THR A 34 -7.72 12.78 22.87
C THR A 34 -8.46 12.39 21.59
N VAL A 35 -9.54 13.08 21.23
CA VAL A 35 -10.31 12.80 20.00
C VAL A 35 -9.45 13.04 18.76
N GLY A 36 -8.72 14.15 18.71
CA GLY A 36 -7.81 14.47 17.62
C GLY A 36 -6.73 13.41 17.42
N ILE A 37 -6.06 13.01 18.49
CA ILE A 37 -5.01 11.98 18.45
C ILE A 37 -5.60 10.60 18.14
N THR A 38 -6.76 10.25 18.68
CA THR A 38 -7.45 8.99 18.37
C THR A 38 -7.65 8.87 16.87
N PHE A 39 -8.18 9.93 16.26
CA PHE A 39 -8.43 9.96 14.83
C PHE A 39 -7.13 9.88 14.02
N LEU A 40 -6.12 10.68 14.37
CA LEU A 40 -4.81 10.67 13.73
C LEU A 40 -4.16 9.27 13.78
N VAL A 41 -4.09 8.68 14.98
CA VAL A 41 -3.47 7.36 15.18
C VAL A 41 -4.26 6.28 14.46
N SER A 42 -5.59 6.29 14.54
CA SER A 42 -6.44 5.30 13.84
C SER A 42 -6.23 5.36 12.33
N THR A 43 -6.24 6.56 11.73
CA THR A 43 -6.03 6.74 10.28
C THR A 43 -4.65 6.25 9.85
N VAL A 44 -3.59 6.59 10.60
CA VAL A 44 -2.24 6.12 10.27
C VAL A 44 -2.14 4.60 10.40
N CYS A 45 -2.65 4.00 11.47
CA CYS A 45 -2.59 2.55 11.67
C CYS A 45 -3.25 1.80 10.51
N MET A 46 -4.38 2.31 10.03
CA MET A 46 -5.06 1.76 8.86
C MET A 46 -4.25 1.95 7.58
N TYR A 47 -3.63 3.12 7.40
CA TYR A 47 -2.80 3.41 6.24
C TYR A 47 -1.54 2.53 6.17
N ASP A 48 -0.83 2.36 7.29
CA ASP A 48 0.36 1.49 7.36
C ASP A 48 0.01 0.04 7.02
N GLY A 49 -1.12 -0.43 7.55
CA GLY A 49 -1.67 -1.75 7.23
C GLY A 49 -1.99 -1.94 5.75
N TYR A 50 -2.59 -0.94 5.13
CA TYR A 50 -2.92 -0.92 3.71
C TYR A 50 -1.65 -0.98 2.85
N ILE A 51 -0.64 -0.15 3.16
CA ILE A 51 0.65 -0.14 2.44
C ILE A 51 1.37 -1.48 2.58
N LYS A 52 1.47 -2.03 3.78
CA LYS A 52 2.13 -3.33 4.00
C LYS A 52 1.44 -4.46 3.22
N LYS A 53 0.12 -4.42 3.12
CA LYS A 53 -0.64 -5.39 2.32
C LYS A 53 -0.43 -5.17 0.83
N LEU A 54 -0.37 -3.92 0.35
CA LEU A 54 0.02 -3.62 -1.04
C LEU A 54 1.38 -4.20 -1.38
N GLU A 55 2.38 -3.93 -0.56
CA GLU A 55 3.75 -4.43 -0.76
C GLU A 55 3.77 -5.95 -0.82
N THR A 56 3.08 -6.60 0.12
CA THR A 56 2.95 -8.06 0.13
C THR A 56 2.40 -8.58 -1.20
N ILE A 57 1.39 -7.92 -1.77
CA ILE A 57 0.76 -8.34 -3.02
C ILE A 57 1.64 -8.06 -4.22
N ILE A 58 2.22 -6.87 -4.30
CA ILE A 58 3.13 -6.48 -5.38
C ILE A 58 4.29 -7.46 -5.44
N PHE A 59 4.96 -7.71 -4.32
CA PHE A 59 6.11 -8.62 -4.27
C PHE A 59 5.74 -10.09 -4.50
N SER A 60 4.49 -10.48 -4.30
CA SER A 60 4.01 -11.84 -4.60
C SER A 60 3.85 -12.08 -6.11
N ILE A 61 3.62 -11.04 -6.92
CA ILE A 61 3.32 -11.16 -8.35
C ILE A 61 4.49 -10.64 -9.21
N PHE A 62 5.17 -9.61 -8.72
CA PHE A 62 6.25 -8.93 -9.44
C PHE A 62 7.56 -9.04 -8.65
N PRO A 63 8.66 -9.43 -9.32
CA PRO A 63 10.00 -9.35 -8.75
C PRO A 63 10.39 -7.91 -8.40
N HIS A 64 11.45 -7.74 -7.60
CA HIS A 64 11.92 -6.40 -7.22
C HIS A 64 12.50 -5.64 -8.41
N ILE A 65 13.19 -6.36 -9.30
CA ILE A 65 13.67 -5.84 -10.58
C ILE A 65 13.27 -6.83 -11.66
N THR A 66 12.77 -6.31 -12.77
CA THR A 66 12.38 -7.08 -13.95
C THR A 66 13.29 -6.72 -15.11
N LEU A 67 13.84 -7.73 -15.78
CA LEU A 67 14.61 -7.62 -17.00
C LEU A 67 13.78 -8.13 -18.17
N GLN A 68 13.64 -7.31 -19.19
CA GLN A 68 12.82 -7.60 -20.37
C GLN A 68 13.65 -7.37 -21.63
N ALA A 69 13.54 -8.26 -22.61
CA ALA A 69 14.22 -8.07 -23.89
C ALA A 69 13.55 -6.92 -24.66
N ASP A 70 14.36 -6.00 -25.17
CA ASP A 70 13.92 -4.79 -25.86
C ASP A 70 13.19 -5.13 -27.18
N ILE A 71 12.22 -4.29 -27.54
CA ILE A 71 11.62 -4.31 -28.85
C ILE A 71 12.44 -3.35 -29.71
N VAL A 72 13.47 -3.86 -30.37
CA VAL A 72 13.90 -3.24 -31.62
C VAL A 72 12.73 -3.45 -32.59
N GLU A 73 11.85 -2.46 -32.69
CA GLU A 73 11.07 -2.28 -33.90
C GLU A 73 12.11 -2.14 -35.01
N PRO A 74 12.09 -2.99 -36.05
CA PRO A 74 12.94 -2.72 -37.19
C PRO A 74 12.58 -1.31 -37.66
N GLU A 75 13.58 -0.44 -37.78
CA GLU A 75 13.45 0.72 -38.67
C GLU A 75 12.98 0.13 -40.01
N ASN A 76 11.71 0.37 -40.34
CA ASN A 76 11.19 0.01 -41.65
C ASN A 76 11.88 0.95 -42.64
N GLU A 77 13.08 0.57 -43.07
CA GLU A 77 13.57 0.89 -44.40
C GLU A 77 12.61 0.21 -45.39
N ASP A 78 11.91 1.07 -46.14
CA ASP A 78 11.09 0.79 -47.31
C ASP A 78 9.84 -0.07 -47.09
N MET A 79 8.64 0.53 -47.25
CA MET A 79 7.48 -0.04 -47.96
C MET A 79 6.29 0.96 -47.99
N ASP A 80 6.20 1.66 -49.12
CA ASP A 80 5.04 2.23 -49.84
C ASP A 80 3.83 2.82 -49.08
N ASP A 81 3.62 4.11 -49.31
CA ASP A 81 2.63 5.06 -48.74
C ASP A 81 1.13 4.83 -49.09
N ASP A 82 0.71 3.68 -49.63
CA ASP A 82 -0.61 3.58 -50.29
C ASP A 82 -1.75 2.96 -49.45
N PHE A 83 -1.58 2.69 -48.14
CA PHE A 83 -2.62 1.99 -47.36
C PHE A 83 -3.43 2.83 -46.35
N TYR A 84 -3.19 4.14 -46.23
CA TYR A 84 -3.94 5.00 -45.31
C TYR A 84 -5.14 5.75 -45.93
N GLU A 85 -5.52 5.48 -47.17
CA GLU A 85 -6.59 6.22 -47.86
C GLU A 85 -7.98 5.55 -47.80
N SER A 86 -8.25 4.65 -46.85
CA SER A 86 -9.56 3.94 -46.78
C SER A 86 -10.41 4.13 -45.52
N LEU A 87 -10.02 5.03 -44.61
CA LEU A 87 -10.82 5.33 -43.41
C LEU A 87 -10.83 6.82 -43.06
N MET A 88 -11.10 7.67 -44.06
CA MET A 88 -11.58 9.04 -43.83
C MET A 88 -13.10 9.05 -43.97
N ILE A 89 -13.81 9.12 -42.84
CA ILE A 89 -15.16 9.70 -42.81
C ILE A 89 -14.98 11.09 -42.20
N ASP A 90 -15.26 12.09 -43.02
CA ASP A 90 -15.34 13.51 -42.66
C ASP A 90 -16.26 13.72 -41.46
N ASN A 91 -15.78 14.48 -40.47
CA ASN A 91 -16.51 15.63 -39.96
C ASN A 91 -15.57 16.55 -39.18
N ASP A 92 -15.44 17.76 -39.73
CA ASP A 92 -14.80 18.94 -39.16
C ASP A 92 -15.38 19.27 -37.78
N GLU A 93 -14.62 19.05 -36.71
CA GLU A 93 -14.70 19.82 -35.45
C GLU A 93 -13.52 19.52 -34.50
N GLU A 94 -12.27 19.63 -34.96
CA GLU A 94 -11.10 19.49 -34.08
C GLU A 94 -10.02 20.56 -34.34
N LYS A 95 -10.42 21.82 -34.17
CA LYS A 95 -9.50 22.95 -33.92
C LYS A 95 -9.82 23.62 -32.59
N GLN A 96 -9.96 22.85 -31.52
CA GLN A 96 -10.03 23.41 -30.17
C GLN A 96 -9.72 22.43 -29.02
N CYS A 97 -8.80 21.47 -29.22
CA CYS A 97 -8.40 20.55 -28.14
C CYS A 97 -6.91 20.59 -27.73
N ASP A 98 -6.11 21.52 -28.28
CA ASP A 98 -4.69 21.66 -27.91
C ASP A 98 -4.43 22.54 -26.67
N THR A 99 -5.47 22.91 -25.91
CA THR A 99 -5.29 23.81 -24.75
C THR A 99 -6.06 23.42 -23.49
N ILE A 100 -6.75 22.27 -23.47
CA ILE A 100 -7.57 21.83 -22.32
C ILE A 100 -7.01 20.56 -21.62
N CYS A 101 -5.94 19.94 -22.14
CA CYS A 101 -5.30 18.78 -21.48
C CYS A 101 -4.35 19.14 -20.31
N GLN A 102 -4.32 20.39 -19.84
CA GLN A 102 -3.50 20.80 -18.67
C GLN A 102 -4.27 20.89 -17.33
N SER A 103 -5.53 20.45 -17.23
CA SER A 103 -6.26 20.51 -15.95
C SER A 103 -7.04 19.24 -15.61
N LYS A 104 -6.76 18.72 -14.41
CA LYS A 104 -7.42 17.62 -13.67
C LYS A 104 -8.95 17.53 -13.86
N GLY A 105 -9.45 16.30 -14.04
CA GLY A 105 -10.87 15.96 -13.79
C GLY A 105 -11.38 14.66 -14.40
N LEU A 106 -11.24 13.55 -13.67
CA LEU A 106 -12.09 12.35 -13.51
C LEU A 106 -13.24 11.97 -14.51
N LEU A 107 -13.34 10.65 -14.73
CA LEU A 107 -14.47 9.78 -15.20
C LEU A 107 -14.80 9.85 -16.70
N ILE A 108 -14.77 8.74 -17.46
CA ILE A 108 -15.73 7.62 -17.42
C ILE A 108 -15.07 6.30 -17.86
N LEU A 109 -15.46 5.21 -17.19
CA LEU A 109 -15.09 3.80 -17.37
C LEU A 109 -15.04 3.35 -18.84
N ASN A 110 -13.95 2.67 -19.22
CA ASN A 110 -13.97 1.69 -20.29
C ASN A 110 -13.03 0.52 -19.96
N ASP A 111 -13.48 -0.71 -20.22
CA ASP A 111 -12.91 -2.03 -19.90
C ASP A 111 -11.44 -2.30 -20.37
N LYS A 112 -10.74 -1.29 -20.87
CA LYS A 112 -9.41 -1.41 -21.48
C LYS A 112 -8.24 -1.07 -20.54
N GLU A 113 -8.48 -0.47 -19.38
CA GLU A 113 -7.38 0.02 -18.51
C GLU A 113 -6.73 -1.04 -17.61
N CYS A 114 -7.08 -2.33 -17.76
CA CYS A 114 -6.22 -3.41 -17.22
C CYS A 114 -5.03 -3.73 -18.15
N GLU A 115 -4.97 -3.10 -19.32
CA GLU A 115 -3.85 -3.26 -20.25
C GLU A 115 -2.59 -2.49 -19.83
N THR A 116 -2.65 -1.43 -19.02
CA THR A 116 -1.49 -0.52 -18.83
C THR A 116 -0.39 -1.08 -17.92
N ALA A 117 -0.73 -1.76 -16.83
CA ALA A 117 0.29 -2.44 -16.00
C ALA A 117 0.94 -3.64 -16.73
N THR A 118 0.19 -4.25 -17.65
CA THR A 118 0.65 -5.40 -18.46
C THR A 118 1.32 -4.95 -19.77
N SER A 119 1.05 -3.73 -20.27
CA SER A 119 1.63 -3.20 -21.52
C SER A 119 3.09 -2.83 -21.35
N LEU A 120 3.50 -2.40 -20.14
CA LEU A 120 4.91 -2.23 -19.80
C LEU A 120 5.71 -3.55 -19.90
N MET A 121 5.02 -4.70 -19.75
CA MET A 121 5.59 -6.05 -19.75
C MET A 121 5.40 -6.80 -21.09
N LYS A 122 4.91 -6.15 -22.15
CA LYS A 122 4.89 -6.73 -23.50
C LYS A 122 6.27 -6.58 -24.14
N GLY A 123 7.17 -7.53 -23.88
CA GLY A 123 8.50 -7.61 -24.51
C GLY A 123 8.62 -8.82 -25.44
N LYS A 124 9.73 -8.93 -26.17
CA LYS A 124 10.05 -10.22 -26.83
C LYS A 124 10.29 -11.27 -25.75
N ALA A 125 9.83 -12.49 -26.01
CA ALA A 125 10.05 -13.60 -25.10
C ALA A 125 11.56 -13.83 -24.91
N PHE A 126 11.99 -13.94 -23.67
CA PHE A 126 13.40 -14.02 -23.28
C PHE A 126 13.95 -15.43 -23.54
N ASP A 127 15.01 -15.57 -24.35
CA ASP A 127 15.63 -16.88 -24.61
C ASP A 127 16.47 -17.32 -23.40
N LEU A 128 16.14 -18.50 -22.83
CA LEU A 128 16.85 -19.06 -21.68
C LEU A 128 18.32 -19.39 -21.96
N LYS A 129 18.79 -19.41 -23.20
CA LYS A 129 20.22 -19.57 -23.51
C LYS A 129 21.07 -18.40 -23.03
N ILE A 130 20.50 -17.19 -23.00
CA ILE A 130 21.19 -15.96 -22.57
C ILE A 130 21.19 -15.85 -21.04
N PHE A 131 20.27 -16.54 -20.37
CA PHE A 131 20.13 -16.56 -18.91
C PHE A 131 21.45 -16.80 -18.18
N ASN A 132 22.17 -17.89 -18.52
CA ASN A 132 23.45 -18.25 -17.88
C ASN A 132 24.56 -17.19 -18.07
N GLN A 133 24.48 -16.37 -19.12
CA GLN A 133 25.44 -15.30 -19.35
C GLN A 133 25.14 -14.09 -18.45
N ILE A 134 23.86 -13.77 -18.30
CA ILE A 134 23.38 -12.66 -17.46
C ILE A 134 23.61 -12.98 -15.99
N GLU A 135 23.28 -14.19 -15.56
CA GLU A 135 23.48 -14.66 -14.18
C GLU A 135 24.94 -14.45 -13.74
N LYS A 136 25.91 -14.87 -14.56
CA LYS A 136 27.34 -14.68 -14.29
C LYS A 136 27.77 -13.22 -14.23
N ARG A 137 27.15 -12.33 -15.01
CA ARG A 137 27.48 -10.89 -15.00
C ARG A 137 26.94 -10.22 -13.73
N LEU A 138 25.77 -10.65 -13.26
CA LEU A 138 25.08 -10.06 -12.11
C LEU A 138 25.50 -10.63 -10.75
N ASP A 139 26.18 -11.80 -10.72
CA ASP A 139 26.66 -12.46 -9.49
C ASP A 139 27.58 -11.58 -8.61
N HIS A 140 28.21 -10.55 -9.18
CA HIS A 140 29.07 -9.62 -8.47
C HIS A 140 28.35 -8.44 -7.82
N ILE A 141 27.06 -8.23 -8.08
CA ILE A 141 26.30 -7.13 -7.48
C ILE A 141 25.86 -7.56 -6.07
N PRO A 142 26.27 -6.85 -5.00
CA PRO A 142 25.82 -7.14 -3.65
C PRO A 142 24.29 -6.93 -3.54
N ASP A 143 23.66 -7.65 -2.61
CA ASP A 143 22.23 -7.59 -2.29
C ASP A 143 21.26 -8.26 -3.28
N ILE A 144 21.75 -8.80 -4.41
CA ILE A 144 20.96 -9.72 -5.26
C ILE A 144 20.86 -11.08 -4.55
N LEU A 145 19.64 -11.52 -4.26
CA LEU A 145 19.38 -12.82 -3.65
C LEU A 145 19.24 -13.92 -4.71
N LYS A 146 18.48 -13.65 -5.77
CA LYS A 146 18.20 -14.64 -6.81
C LYS A 146 17.79 -13.97 -8.12
N LEU A 147 18.22 -14.56 -9.23
CA LEU A 147 17.74 -14.32 -10.59
C LEU A 147 16.95 -15.54 -11.04
N SER A 148 15.76 -15.37 -11.62
CA SER A 148 15.01 -16.51 -12.18
C SER A 148 14.14 -16.11 -13.36
N PRO A 149 13.96 -16.99 -14.34
CA PRO A 149 12.99 -16.79 -15.41
C PRO A 149 11.56 -16.91 -14.88
N VAL A 150 10.69 -16.03 -15.36
CA VAL A 150 9.27 -16.00 -14.99
C VAL A 150 8.42 -15.90 -16.23
N ILE A 151 7.31 -16.65 -16.24
CA ILE A 151 6.27 -16.52 -17.27
C ILE A 151 5.07 -15.87 -16.63
N LEU A 152 4.61 -14.77 -17.22
CA LEU A 152 3.36 -14.12 -16.84
C LEU A 152 2.60 -13.79 -18.11
N GLU A 153 1.74 -14.70 -18.52
CA GLU A 153 1.00 -14.60 -19.77
C GLU A 153 -0.50 -14.72 -19.53
N GLU A 154 -1.27 -14.14 -20.43
CA GLU A 154 -2.72 -14.28 -20.46
C GLU A 154 -3.17 -15.03 -21.70
N GLY A 155 -4.11 -15.96 -21.52
CA GLY A 155 -4.66 -16.72 -22.62
C GLY A 155 -6.11 -17.12 -22.38
N ASN A 156 -6.82 -17.43 -23.47
CA ASN A 156 -8.13 -18.05 -23.40
C ASN A 156 -7.98 -19.57 -23.31
N PHE A 157 -8.55 -20.17 -22.27
CA PHE A 157 -8.46 -21.60 -22.01
C PHE A 157 -9.87 -22.20 -21.92
N ILE A 158 -10.03 -23.38 -22.50
CA ILE A 158 -11.20 -24.22 -22.27
C ILE A 158 -10.84 -25.21 -21.17
N CYS A 159 -11.47 -25.05 -20.02
CA CYS A 159 -11.19 -25.82 -18.82
C CYS A 159 -12.27 -26.89 -18.64
N LYS A 160 -11.84 -28.15 -18.60
CA LYS A 160 -12.69 -29.30 -18.32
C LYS A 160 -12.31 -29.90 -16.97
N TYR A 161 -13.26 -29.99 -16.06
CA TYR A 161 -13.08 -30.73 -14.82
C TYR A 161 -14.20 -31.75 -14.63
N SER A 162 -13.89 -32.84 -13.95
CA SER A 162 -14.86 -33.89 -13.61
C SER A 162 -15.00 -33.94 -12.09
N ASP A 163 -16.21 -33.67 -11.60
CA ASP A 163 -16.57 -33.87 -10.20
C ASP A 163 -17.81 -34.75 -10.12
N ASN A 164 -17.77 -35.83 -9.34
CA ASN A 164 -18.86 -36.78 -9.12
C ASN A 164 -19.59 -37.22 -10.42
N MET A 165 -18.82 -37.56 -11.47
CA MET A 165 -19.29 -37.99 -12.80
C MET A 165 -20.02 -36.93 -13.67
N LYS A 166 -20.04 -35.67 -13.26
CA LYS A 166 -20.42 -34.55 -14.14
C LYS A 166 -19.17 -33.87 -14.67
N THR A 167 -19.04 -33.81 -15.98
CA THR A 167 -17.98 -33.05 -16.65
C THR A 167 -18.51 -31.67 -16.95
N THR A 168 -17.85 -30.64 -16.40
CA THR A 168 -18.17 -29.24 -16.67
C THR A 168 -17.08 -28.64 -17.55
N GLU A 169 -17.51 -27.95 -18.60
CA GLU A 169 -16.65 -27.23 -19.53
C GLU A 169 -16.92 -25.73 -19.40
N LYS A 170 -15.87 -24.95 -19.12
CA LYS A 170 -15.94 -23.48 -19.03
C LYS A 170 -14.79 -22.88 -19.84
N GLN A 171 -15.10 -21.87 -20.65
CA GLN A 171 -14.10 -21.06 -21.34
C GLN A 171 -13.81 -19.80 -20.52
N LEU A 172 -12.55 -19.58 -20.18
CA LEU A 172 -12.11 -18.51 -19.30
C LEU A 172 -10.80 -17.92 -19.82
N ARG A 173 -10.61 -16.62 -19.61
CA ARG A 173 -9.31 -15.97 -19.82
C ARG A 173 -8.51 -16.12 -18.54
N LEU A 174 -7.41 -16.85 -18.57
CA LEU A 174 -6.56 -17.09 -17.41
C LEU A 174 -5.25 -16.32 -17.54
N ARG A 175 -4.81 -15.74 -16.42
CA ARG A 175 -3.48 -15.22 -16.22
C ARG A 175 -2.66 -16.27 -15.50
N VAL A 176 -1.58 -16.71 -16.11
CA VAL A 176 -0.77 -17.82 -15.60
C VAL A 176 0.61 -17.30 -15.22
N LEU A 177 0.95 -17.46 -13.94
CA LEU A 177 2.26 -17.17 -13.38
C LEU A 177 3.06 -18.47 -13.26
N GLY A 178 4.03 -18.66 -14.15
CA GLY A 178 4.98 -19.77 -14.12
C GLY A 178 6.24 -19.37 -13.37
N VAL A 179 6.56 -20.09 -12.30
CA VAL A 179 7.75 -19.85 -11.45
C VAL A 179 8.65 -21.06 -11.41
N GLU A 180 9.95 -20.82 -11.32
CA GLU A 180 10.93 -21.88 -11.12
C GLU A 180 10.89 -22.39 -9.67
N PRO A 181 10.73 -23.70 -9.45
CA PRO A 181 10.48 -24.22 -8.11
C PRO A 181 11.75 -24.52 -7.29
N ASP A 182 12.93 -24.36 -7.89
CA ASP A 182 14.19 -24.95 -7.41
C ASP A 182 14.78 -24.33 -6.13
N ASP A 183 14.22 -23.23 -5.59
CA ASP A 183 14.56 -22.77 -4.23
C ASP A 183 13.31 -22.44 -3.41
N ALA A 184 12.92 -23.40 -2.55
CA ALA A 184 11.77 -23.30 -1.66
C ALA A 184 11.75 -22.04 -0.76
N ASN A 185 12.87 -21.33 -0.60
CA ASN A 185 12.98 -20.16 0.27
C ASN A 185 12.96 -18.81 -0.47
N ASN A 186 13.36 -18.75 -1.75
CA ASN A 186 13.61 -17.51 -2.47
C ASN A 186 12.92 -17.52 -3.85
N PHE A 187 11.60 -17.73 -3.88
CA PHE A 187 10.84 -17.66 -5.12
C PHE A 187 10.92 -16.27 -5.75
N VAL A 188 11.03 -16.23 -7.07
CA VAL A 188 11.00 -15.01 -7.87
C VAL A 188 9.78 -15.11 -8.80
N PRO A 189 8.72 -14.29 -8.62
CA PRO A 189 8.44 -13.37 -7.51
C PRO A 189 8.17 -14.08 -6.17
N GLU A 190 8.12 -13.33 -5.06
CA GLU A 190 7.99 -13.85 -3.68
C GLU A 190 6.57 -14.38 -3.36
N ILE A 191 6.11 -15.39 -4.10
CA ILE A 191 4.79 -16.02 -3.95
C ILE A 191 4.55 -16.56 -2.53
N ASN A 192 5.63 -16.92 -1.82
CA ASN A 192 5.65 -17.39 -0.45
C ASN A 192 5.12 -16.35 0.56
N ARG A 193 5.05 -15.06 0.21
CA ARG A 193 4.40 -14.06 1.07
C ARG A 193 2.87 -14.17 1.12
N SER A 194 2.27 -14.83 0.11
CA SER A 194 0.81 -14.93 -0.03
C SER A 194 0.26 -16.34 0.22
N ILE A 195 1.11 -17.36 0.21
CA ILE A 195 0.74 -18.76 0.38
C ILE A 195 1.10 -19.18 1.80
N GLU A 196 0.10 -19.53 2.60
CA GLU A 196 0.27 -19.85 4.03
C GLU A 196 0.99 -21.19 4.27
N ASN A 197 0.89 -22.15 3.34
CA ASN A 197 1.40 -23.50 3.52
C ASN A 197 2.69 -23.76 2.70
N GLN A 198 3.83 -23.71 3.37
CA GLN A 198 5.14 -23.93 2.74
C GLN A 198 5.30 -25.33 2.12
N ASN A 199 4.58 -26.35 2.62
CA ASN A 199 4.65 -27.71 2.06
C ASN A 199 4.12 -27.79 0.63
N ILE A 200 3.26 -26.84 0.23
CA ILE A 200 2.63 -26.81 -1.09
C ILE A 200 3.58 -26.22 -2.13
N LEU A 201 4.44 -25.31 -1.73
CA LEU A 201 5.53 -24.80 -2.57
C LEU A 201 6.51 -25.92 -2.93
N ASN A 202 6.76 -26.86 -2.01
CA ASN A 202 7.57 -28.05 -2.29
C ASN A 202 6.93 -28.99 -3.32
N LEU A 203 5.59 -28.98 -3.44
CA LEU A 203 4.87 -29.78 -4.44
C LEU A 203 5.01 -29.20 -5.85
N LEU A 204 5.26 -27.89 -5.99
CA LEU A 204 5.67 -27.32 -7.28
C LEU A 204 7.06 -27.80 -7.71
N ASN A 205 7.91 -28.21 -6.75
CA ASN A 205 9.29 -28.63 -7.01
C ASN A 205 9.45 -30.12 -7.34
N ASN A 206 8.72 -30.98 -6.63
CA ASN A 206 8.96 -32.43 -6.65
C ASN A 206 7.85 -33.27 -7.30
N SER A 207 6.90 -32.67 -8.01
CA SER A 207 5.83 -33.42 -8.66
C SER A 207 6.19 -33.84 -10.08
N GLU A 208 6.12 -35.15 -10.36
CA GLU A 208 6.18 -35.69 -11.72
C GLU A 208 4.97 -35.26 -12.57
N GLU A 209 3.85 -34.92 -11.91
CA GLU A 209 2.63 -34.44 -12.52
C GLU A 209 2.53 -32.90 -12.46
N PRO A 210 2.01 -32.22 -13.50
CA PRO A 210 1.83 -30.77 -13.47
C PRO A 210 0.89 -30.32 -12.35
N VAL A 211 1.34 -29.40 -11.49
CA VAL A 211 0.58 -28.86 -10.36
C VAL A 211 0.22 -27.38 -10.58
N ALA A 212 -0.97 -26.98 -10.11
CA ALA A 212 -1.43 -25.60 -10.11
C ALA A 212 -1.95 -25.18 -8.73
N ILE A 213 -1.82 -23.89 -8.45
CA ILE A 213 -2.40 -23.19 -7.30
C ILE A 213 -3.33 -22.11 -7.87
N LEU A 214 -4.58 -22.08 -7.44
CA LEU A 214 -5.60 -21.18 -7.98
C LEU A 214 -5.87 -20.02 -7.02
N SER A 215 -6.15 -18.83 -7.54
CA SER A 215 -6.69 -17.77 -6.68
C SER A 215 -8.06 -18.19 -6.13
N THR A 216 -8.41 -17.63 -4.98
CA THR A 216 -9.72 -17.85 -4.33
C THR A 216 -10.86 -17.44 -5.26
N GLU A 217 -10.72 -16.32 -5.96
CA GLU A 217 -11.72 -15.79 -6.88
C GLU A 217 -11.89 -16.71 -8.10
N LEU A 218 -10.78 -17.20 -8.68
CA LEU A 218 -10.83 -18.13 -9.79
C LEU A 218 -11.46 -19.46 -9.38
N TYR A 219 -11.10 -19.97 -8.20
CA TYR A 219 -11.72 -21.18 -7.63
C TYR A 219 -13.23 -21.01 -7.47
N GLN A 220 -13.69 -19.89 -6.92
CA GLN A 220 -15.12 -19.61 -6.77
C GLN A 220 -15.83 -19.50 -8.12
N GLN A 221 -15.19 -18.92 -9.13
CA GLN A 221 -15.74 -18.88 -10.48
C GLN A 221 -15.89 -20.29 -11.09
N PHE A 222 -15.00 -21.22 -10.76
CA PHE A 222 -15.11 -22.62 -11.19
C PHE A 222 -16.18 -23.40 -10.42
N PHE A 223 -16.21 -23.29 -9.10
CA PHE A 223 -16.89 -24.22 -8.19
C PHE A 223 -17.99 -23.62 -7.29
N GLY A 224 -18.15 -22.30 -7.24
CA GLY A 224 -19.06 -21.61 -6.33
C GLY A 224 -18.45 -21.36 -4.94
N GLU A 225 -19.29 -21.18 -3.92
CA GLU A 225 -18.85 -20.80 -2.57
C GLU A 225 -17.96 -21.87 -1.89
N ILE A 226 -16.93 -21.37 -1.20
CA ILE A 226 -16.01 -22.20 -0.41
C ILE A 226 -16.71 -22.62 0.88
N LYS A 227 -17.00 -23.91 1.03
CA LYS A 227 -17.42 -24.47 2.32
C LYS A 227 -16.20 -24.60 3.22
N SER A 228 -16.17 -23.76 4.25
CA SER A 228 -15.07 -23.46 5.17
C SER A 228 -14.26 -24.62 5.80
N ASP A 229 -14.66 -25.89 5.65
CA ASP A 229 -14.08 -27.01 6.41
C ASP A 229 -13.40 -28.09 5.56
N SER A 230 -13.32 -27.92 4.24
CA SER A 230 -12.59 -28.87 3.39
C SER A 230 -11.75 -28.13 2.35
N PHE A 231 -10.42 -28.15 2.54
CA PHE A 231 -9.46 -27.91 1.46
C PHE A 231 -9.90 -28.67 0.21
N PRO A 232 -9.72 -28.12 -1.00
CA PRO A 232 -10.15 -28.80 -2.20
C PRO A 232 -9.51 -30.20 -2.24
N LYS A 233 -10.34 -31.21 -2.50
CA LYS A 233 -9.82 -32.52 -2.93
C LYS A 233 -8.85 -32.27 -4.07
N GLN A 234 -7.81 -33.09 -4.21
CA GLN A 234 -6.90 -33.02 -5.35
C GLN A 234 -7.69 -33.12 -6.66
N LEU A 235 -7.90 -31.97 -7.32
CA LEU A 235 -8.75 -31.85 -8.50
C LEU A 235 -7.89 -31.86 -9.75
N THR A 236 -8.29 -32.66 -10.73
CA THR A 236 -7.58 -32.79 -11.99
C THR A 236 -8.32 -32.01 -13.07
N PHE A 237 -7.71 -30.93 -13.55
CA PHE A 237 -8.19 -30.11 -14.66
C PHE A 237 -7.54 -30.52 -15.96
N LYS A 238 -8.33 -30.64 -17.03
CA LYS A 238 -7.83 -30.75 -18.39
C LYS A 238 -7.99 -29.40 -19.07
N PHE A 239 -6.87 -28.76 -19.37
CA PHE A 239 -6.83 -27.52 -20.13
C PHE A 239 -6.70 -27.83 -21.61
N GLN A 240 -7.59 -27.26 -22.43
CA GLN A 240 -7.45 -27.26 -23.87
C GLN A 240 -7.09 -25.84 -24.32
N ILE A 241 -5.91 -25.71 -24.93
CA ILE A 241 -5.44 -24.46 -25.52
C ILE A 241 -5.81 -24.45 -26.99
N THR A 242 -6.40 -23.36 -27.46
CA THR A 242 -6.61 -23.11 -28.90
C THR A 242 -5.97 -21.77 -29.22
N ARG A 243 -4.85 -21.77 -29.96
CA ARG A 243 -4.15 -20.53 -30.36
C ARG A 243 -4.65 -20.03 -31.71
N ASP A 244 -4.97 -18.74 -31.78
CA ASP A 244 -5.64 -18.03 -32.90
C ASP A 244 -5.04 -18.21 -34.30
N LYS A 245 -3.81 -18.72 -34.44
CA LYS A 245 -3.13 -18.85 -35.74
C LYS A 245 -2.84 -20.28 -36.20
N LYS A 246 -3.04 -21.32 -35.37
CA LYS A 246 -2.69 -22.71 -35.75
C LYS A 246 -3.68 -23.80 -35.33
N GLN A 247 -4.78 -23.50 -34.62
CA GLN A 247 -5.73 -24.53 -34.11
C GLN A 247 -5.03 -25.78 -33.52
N ILE A 248 -3.89 -25.62 -32.85
CA ILE A 248 -3.23 -26.74 -32.17
C ILE A 248 -3.94 -26.91 -30.83
N GLN A 249 -4.79 -27.93 -30.73
CA GLN A 249 -5.43 -28.33 -29.47
C GLN A 249 -4.46 -29.17 -28.64
N LYS A 250 -3.67 -28.52 -27.78
CA LYS A 250 -2.84 -29.21 -26.78
C LYS A 250 -3.66 -29.38 -25.50
N THR A 251 -3.79 -30.61 -25.03
CA THR A 251 -4.48 -30.92 -23.78
C THR A 251 -3.46 -31.20 -22.68
N ILE A 252 -3.44 -30.37 -21.63
CA ILE A 252 -2.55 -30.56 -20.46
C ILE A 252 -3.43 -30.86 -19.25
N THR A 253 -3.01 -31.87 -18.48
CA THR A 253 -3.71 -32.29 -17.26
C THR A 253 -2.96 -31.75 -16.05
N LEU A 254 -3.65 -30.97 -15.22
CA LEU A 254 -3.09 -30.20 -14.11
C LEU A 254 -3.83 -30.53 -12.82
N LYS A 255 -3.08 -30.73 -11.75
CA LYS A 255 -3.62 -31.05 -10.42
C LYS A 255 -3.64 -29.80 -9.56
N VAL A 256 -4.81 -29.39 -9.09
CA VAL A 256 -4.93 -28.28 -8.15
C VAL A 256 -4.61 -28.77 -6.76
N VAL A 257 -3.58 -28.16 -6.17
CA VAL A 257 -3.06 -28.54 -4.86
C VAL A 257 -3.53 -27.56 -3.77
N ASP A 258 -3.73 -26.29 -4.13
CA ASP A 258 -4.15 -25.28 -3.16
C ASP A 258 -4.88 -24.10 -3.78
N ILE A 259 -5.47 -23.30 -2.90
CA ILE A 259 -6.02 -21.99 -3.19
C ILE A 259 -5.32 -20.91 -2.36
N PHE A 260 -5.12 -19.73 -2.95
CA PHE A 260 -4.50 -18.60 -2.26
C PHE A 260 -5.33 -17.33 -2.39
N LYS A 261 -5.11 -16.38 -1.47
CA LYS A 261 -5.83 -15.10 -1.42
C LYS A 261 -4.86 -13.94 -1.32
N LEU A 262 -4.65 -13.23 -2.43
CA LEU A 262 -3.84 -11.99 -2.41
C LEU A 262 -4.63 -10.82 -1.82
N GLY A 263 -5.95 -10.77 -2.05
CA GLY A 263 -6.82 -9.74 -1.50
C GLY A 263 -7.00 -8.50 -2.37
N ILE A 264 -6.60 -8.52 -3.64
CA ILE A 264 -7.01 -7.51 -4.65
C ILE A 264 -7.88 -8.21 -5.69
N HIS A 265 -9.18 -8.00 -5.60
CA HIS A 265 -10.17 -8.76 -6.36
C HIS A 265 -9.96 -8.68 -7.89
N GLN A 266 -9.54 -7.52 -8.43
CA GLN A 266 -9.35 -7.33 -9.87
C GLN A 266 -8.14 -8.07 -10.44
N ILE A 267 -7.05 -8.19 -9.67
CA ILE A 267 -5.81 -8.83 -10.13
C ILE A 267 -5.90 -10.34 -10.00
N THR A 268 -6.63 -10.82 -8.98
CA THR A 268 -6.72 -12.25 -8.69
C THR A 268 -7.81 -12.99 -9.43
N GLN A 269 -8.81 -12.29 -10.00
CA GLN A 269 -9.98 -12.90 -10.64
C GLN A 269 -9.64 -14.08 -11.58
N ASN A 270 -8.52 -13.99 -12.31
CA ASN A 270 -8.11 -14.98 -13.29
C ASN A 270 -6.71 -15.57 -13.06
N LEU A 271 -6.12 -15.41 -11.88
CA LEU A 271 -4.71 -15.77 -11.62
C LEU A 271 -4.54 -17.24 -11.21
N MET A 272 -3.65 -17.95 -11.91
CA MET A 272 -3.17 -19.30 -11.60
C MET A 272 -1.65 -19.29 -11.47
N ILE A 273 -1.11 -19.96 -10.45
CA ILE A 273 0.33 -20.16 -10.25
C ILE A 273 0.68 -21.61 -10.56
N THR A 274 1.76 -21.83 -11.31
CA THR A 274 2.25 -23.18 -11.66
C THR A 274 3.77 -23.18 -11.86
N SER A 275 4.35 -24.35 -12.11
CA SER A 275 5.78 -24.46 -12.43
C SER A 275 6.10 -23.77 -13.76
N LEU A 276 7.30 -23.23 -13.89
CA LEU A 276 7.79 -22.63 -15.13
C LEU A 276 7.64 -23.59 -16.32
N LYS A 277 8.01 -24.87 -16.13
CA LYS A 277 7.91 -25.90 -17.16
C LYS A 277 6.48 -26.10 -17.63
N THR A 278 5.52 -26.19 -16.69
CA THR A 278 4.10 -26.30 -17.03
C THR A 278 3.61 -25.06 -17.78
N ALA A 279 3.98 -23.86 -17.34
CA ALA A 279 3.61 -22.63 -18.03
C ALA A 279 4.16 -22.59 -19.46
N GLN A 280 5.43 -22.99 -19.68
CA GLN A 280 6.02 -23.11 -21.01
C GLN A 280 5.24 -24.09 -21.90
N GLU A 281 4.83 -25.22 -21.35
CA GLU A 281 4.02 -26.21 -22.06
C GLU A 281 2.62 -25.67 -22.41
N LEU A 282 2.02 -24.87 -21.53
CA LEU A 282 0.70 -24.24 -21.72
C LEU A 282 0.72 -23.16 -22.82
N PHE A 283 1.78 -22.36 -22.92
CA PHE A 283 1.87 -21.28 -23.92
C PHE A 283 2.67 -21.65 -25.18
N ASP A 284 3.19 -22.87 -25.24
CA ASP A 284 4.06 -23.35 -26.33
C ASP A 284 5.32 -22.48 -26.48
N THR A 285 5.84 -21.98 -25.35
CA THR A 285 7.00 -21.08 -25.25
C THR A 285 8.25 -21.85 -24.84
N HIS A 286 8.41 -23.08 -25.31
CA HIS A 286 9.54 -23.96 -25.01
C HIS A 286 10.89 -23.22 -25.12
N GLN A 287 11.63 -23.12 -24.00
CA GLN A 287 12.91 -22.38 -23.85
C GLN A 287 12.82 -20.84 -23.73
N TYR A 288 11.62 -20.28 -23.64
CA TYR A 288 11.42 -18.85 -23.44
C TYR A 288 10.76 -18.54 -22.09
N ALA A 289 11.02 -17.34 -21.59
CA ALA A 289 10.34 -16.73 -20.44
C ALA A 289 9.71 -15.38 -20.85
N SER A 290 8.70 -14.90 -20.13
CA SER A 290 8.16 -13.55 -20.42
C SER A 290 9.16 -12.47 -20.01
N PHE A 291 9.84 -12.66 -18.87
CA PHE A 291 10.91 -11.80 -18.37
C PHE A 291 11.83 -12.56 -17.41
N LEU A 292 12.96 -11.96 -17.04
CA LEU A 292 13.78 -12.42 -15.91
C LEU A 292 13.50 -11.55 -14.69
N GLY A 293 13.25 -12.18 -13.56
CA GLY A 293 13.05 -11.50 -12.28
C GLY A 293 14.30 -11.54 -11.42
N ILE A 294 14.52 -10.48 -10.66
CA ILE A 294 15.56 -10.41 -9.62
C ILE A 294 14.89 -10.08 -8.28
N ASN A 295 15.18 -10.90 -7.27
CA ASN A 295 14.87 -10.59 -5.88
C ASN A 295 16.10 -10.05 -5.16
N LEU A 296 15.83 -9.15 -4.22
CA LEU A 296 16.83 -8.39 -3.47
C LEU A 296 16.61 -8.60 -1.98
N ALA A 297 17.68 -8.55 -1.20
CA ALA A 297 17.59 -8.59 0.27
C ALA A 297 16.76 -7.43 0.84
N TYR A 298 16.85 -6.26 0.20
CA TYR A 298 16.10 -5.06 0.57
C TYR A 298 15.33 -4.52 -0.65
N PRO A 299 14.01 -4.77 -0.76
CA PRO A 299 13.21 -4.37 -1.91
C PRO A 299 13.25 -2.85 -2.20
N TYR A 300 13.37 -2.01 -1.17
CA TYR A 300 13.41 -0.54 -1.34
C TYR A 300 14.71 -0.02 -1.97
N LEU A 301 15.76 -0.84 -2.05
CA LEU A 301 16.98 -0.50 -2.78
C LEU A 301 16.86 -0.80 -4.29
N ALA A 302 15.75 -1.40 -4.74
CA ALA A 302 15.55 -1.80 -6.12
C ALA A 302 15.80 -0.68 -7.13
N LYS A 303 15.40 0.56 -6.83
CA LYS A 303 15.64 1.70 -7.72
C LYS A 303 17.14 1.97 -7.95
N ASN A 304 17.94 1.88 -6.89
CA ASN A 304 19.39 2.13 -6.97
C ASN A 304 20.10 0.94 -7.62
N ILE A 305 19.73 -0.28 -7.24
CA ILE A 305 20.33 -1.51 -7.77
C ILE A 305 19.94 -1.70 -9.24
N ALA A 306 18.70 -1.41 -9.63
CA ALA A 306 18.26 -1.45 -11.03
C ALA A 306 19.09 -0.53 -11.93
N LYS A 307 19.54 0.62 -11.41
CA LYS A 307 20.45 1.50 -12.16
C LYS A 307 21.81 0.84 -12.38
N SER A 308 22.38 0.22 -11.34
CA SER A 308 23.65 -0.53 -11.46
C SER A 308 23.53 -1.74 -12.39
N VAL A 309 22.40 -2.46 -12.35
CA VAL A 309 22.08 -3.56 -13.27
C VAL A 309 22.00 -3.06 -14.71
N LYS A 310 21.30 -1.94 -14.93
CA LYS A 310 21.21 -1.29 -16.24
C LYS A 310 22.59 -0.85 -16.76
N ASP A 311 23.44 -0.30 -15.91
CA ASP A 311 24.80 0.11 -16.29
C ASP A 311 25.69 -1.09 -16.65
N GLN A 312 25.50 -2.25 -16.03
CA GLN A 312 26.25 -3.48 -16.37
C GLN A 312 25.72 -4.20 -17.62
N LEU A 313 24.45 -4.00 -17.95
CA LEU A 313 23.77 -4.59 -19.10
C LEU A 313 23.60 -3.60 -20.27
N PHE A 314 24.33 -2.48 -20.26
CA PHE A 314 24.20 -1.42 -21.27
C PHE A 314 24.50 -1.91 -22.70
N ASP A 315 25.30 -2.97 -22.83
CA ASP A 315 25.72 -3.58 -24.09
C ASP A 315 24.70 -4.61 -24.60
N THR A 316 23.62 -4.84 -23.86
CA THR A 316 22.56 -5.79 -24.21
C THR A 316 21.24 -5.07 -24.46
N ASP A 317 20.44 -5.59 -25.39
CA ASP A 317 19.09 -5.11 -25.68
C ASP A 317 18.11 -5.54 -24.57
N ILE A 318 18.41 -5.19 -23.32
CA ILE A 318 17.65 -5.58 -22.13
C ILE A 318 17.22 -4.33 -21.37
N LEU A 319 15.92 -4.13 -21.30
CA LEU A 319 15.31 -3.11 -20.47
C LEU A 319 15.25 -3.59 -19.03
N THR A 320 15.63 -2.71 -18.10
CA THR A 320 15.58 -2.97 -16.66
C THR A 320 14.51 -2.08 -16.04
N PHE A 321 13.53 -2.70 -15.38
CA PHE A 321 12.46 -2.03 -14.66
C PHE A 321 12.56 -2.38 -13.18
N ASN A 322 12.27 -1.44 -12.30
CA ASN A 322 12.12 -1.74 -10.88
C ASN A 322 10.63 -1.84 -10.51
N TRP A 323 10.33 -2.51 -9.40
CA TRP A 323 8.95 -2.69 -8.95
C TRP A 323 8.22 -1.36 -8.68
N LEU A 324 8.92 -0.27 -8.34
CA LEU A 324 8.29 1.05 -8.17
C LEU A 324 7.85 1.61 -9.51
N ASP A 325 8.54 1.32 -10.62
CA ASP A 325 8.14 1.75 -11.96
C ASP A 325 6.89 0.99 -12.41
N VAL A 326 6.87 -0.34 -12.21
CA VAL A 326 5.70 -1.19 -12.52
C VAL A 326 4.51 -0.81 -11.64
N ALA A 327 4.77 -0.58 -10.35
CA ALA A 327 3.73 -0.18 -9.42
C ALA A 327 3.35 1.30 -9.57
N ALA A 328 4.13 2.16 -10.22
CA ALA A 328 3.81 3.59 -10.36
C ALA A 328 2.48 3.79 -11.06
N ASP A 329 2.16 2.99 -12.07
CA ASP A 329 0.87 3.05 -12.76
C ASP A 329 -0.28 2.62 -11.83
N MET A 330 -0.07 1.56 -11.05
CA MET A 330 -1.02 1.13 -10.02
C MET A 330 -1.22 2.21 -8.93
N PHE A 331 -0.13 2.81 -8.47
CA PHE A 331 -0.13 3.86 -7.45
C PHE A 331 -0.69 5.16 -7.98
N ASN A 332 -0.61 5.44 -9.29
CA ASN A 332 -1.19 6.65 -9.88
C ASN A 332 -2.70 6.71 -9.67
N ASN A 333 -3.37 5.57 -9.79
CA ASN A 333 -4.79 5.43 -9.46
C ASN A 333 -5.05 5.51 -7.94
N LEU A 334 -4.06 5.17 -7.12
CA LEU A 334 -4.13 5.28 -5.66
C LEU A 334 -3.74 6.66 -5.11
N ASN A 335 -3.22 7.57 -5.95
CA ASN A 335 -2.84 8.92 -5.56
C ASN A 335 -4.02 9.70 -4.97
N LEU A 336 -5.24 9.48 -5.49
CA LEU A 336 -6.46 10.09 -4.97
C LEU A 336 -6.70 9.69 -3.51
N TYR A 337 -6.63 8.40 -3.19
CA TYR A 337 -6.80 7.90 -1.82
C TYR A 337 -5.71 8.40 -0.89
N ARG A 338 -4.44 8.41 -1.34
CA ARG A 338 -3.32 8.97 -0.56
C ARG A 338 -3.56 10.45 -0.23
N ASN A 339 -3.98 11.24 -1.21
CA ASN A 339 -4.22 12.67 -1.02
C ASN A 339 -5.42 12.93 -0.09
N ILE A 340 -6.48 12.11 -0.15
CA ILE A 340 -7.61 12.17 0.77
C ILE A 340 -7.14 11.90 2.21
N ILE A 341 -6.36 10.84 2.42
CA ILE A 341 -5.83 10.48 3.75
C ILE A 341 -4.94 11.61 4.30
N ILE A 342 -4.03 12.15 3.49
CA ILE A 342 -3.18 13.29 3.88
C ILE A 342 -4.04 14.52 4.24
N SER A 343 -5.07 14.82 3.45
CA SER A 343 -5.97 15.96 3.71
C SER A 343 -6.73 15.80 5.03
N ILE A 344 -7.22 14.59 5.30
CA ILE A 344 -7.90 14.23 6.55
C ILE A 344 -6.95 14.35 7.75
N LEU A 345 -5.70 13.88 7.62
CA LEU A 345 -4.68 14.01 8.65
C LEU A 345 -4.36 15.48 8.95
N LEU A 346 -4.21 16.31 7.91
CA LEU A 346 -3.97 17.74 8.07
C LEU A 346 -5.14 18.43 8.78
N MET A 347 -6.39 18.14 8.38
CA MET A 347 -7.57 18.69 9.03
C MET A 347 -7.68 18.29 10.51
N SER A 348 -7.37 17.04 10.84
CA SER A 348 -7.34 16.57 12.22
C SER A 348 -6.37 17.37 13.10
N VAL A 349 -5.15 17.60 12.59
CA VAL A 349 -4.13 18.40 13.28
C VAL A 349 -4.59 19.84 13.47
N LEU A 350 -5.18 20.46 12.44
CA LEU A 350 -5.69 21.83 12.50
C LEU A 350 -6.80 21.98 13.54
N ILE A 351 -7.79 21.09 13.53
CA ILE A 351 -8.90 21.09 14.49
C ILE A 351 -8.37 20.93 15.92
N THR A 352 -7.44 20.00 16.13
CA THR A 352 -6.84 19.74 17.45
C THR A 352 -6.08 20.96 17.97
N SER A 353 -5.26 21.58 17.11
CA SER A 353 -4.52 22.79 17.46
C SER A 353 -5.45 23.95 17.82
N PHE A 354 -6.53 24.14 17.06
CA PHE A 354 -7.51 25.18 17.34
C PHE A 354 -8.23 24.97 18.67
N ILE A 355 -8.59 23.72 19.00
CA ILE A 355 -9.22 23.38 20.29
C ILE A 355 -8.29 23.76 21.45
N ILE A 356 -7.02 23.34 21.39
CA ILE A 356 -6.02 23.67 22.42
C ILE A 356 -5.89 25.18 22.59
N TYR A 357 -5.73 25.90 21.48
CA TYR A 357 -5.61 27.36 21.49
C TYR A 357 -6.80 28.01 22.19
N ASN A 358 -8.02 27.61 21.80
CA ASN A 358 -9.25 28.18 22.34
C ASN A 358 -9.41 27.88 23.82
N THR A 359 -9.14 26.64 24.25
CA THR A 359 -9.29 26.26 25.65
C THR A 359 -8.25 26.92 26.57
N LEU A 360 -6.99 27.03 26.13
CA LEU A 360 -5.97 27.78 26.87
C LEU A 360 -6.31 29.27 26.93
N HIS A 361 -6.81 29.85 25.85
CA HIS A 361 -7.23 31.23 25.81
C HIS A 361 -8.37 31.53 26.79
N ILE A 362 -9.41 30.69 26.82
CA ILE A 362 -10.51 30.79 27.79
C ILE A 362 -9.98 30.65 29.22
N MET A 363 -9.08 29.70 29.48
CA MET A 363 -8.46 29.53 30.79
C MET A 363 -7.72 30.78 31.25
N ILE A 364 -6.99 31.46 30.36
CA ILE A 364 -6.28 32.71 30.66
C ILE A 364 -7.26 33.82 31.03
N ILE A 365 -8.36 33.94 30.28
CA ILE A 365 -9.40 34.97 30.53
C ILE A 365 -10.06 34.75 31.89
N GLU A 366 -10.53 33.53 32.18
CA GLU A 366 -11.18 33.21 33.45
C GLU A 366 -10.24 33.40 34.65
N ARG A 367 -8.94 33.17 34.46
CA ARG A 367 -7.92 33.25 35.51
C ARG A 367 -7.19 34.59 35.51
N LYS A 368 -7.60 35.58 34.69
CA LYS A 368 -6.91 36.86 34.49
C LYS A 368 -6.60 37.58 35.81
N ARG A 369 -7.57 37.66 36.73
CA ARG A 369 -7.38 38.28 38.04
C ARG A 369 -6.35 37.56 38.91
N GLN A 370 -6.36 36.22 38.91
CA GLN A 370 -5.41 35.40 39.66
C GLN A 370 -3.98 35.59 39.13
N ILE A 371 -3.82 35.65 37.81
CA ILE A 371 -2.55 35.94 37.15
C ILE A 371 -2.07 37.35 37.52
N GLY A 372 -2.97 38.34 37.52
CA GLY A 372 -2.68 39.71 37.97
C GLY A 372 -2.19 39.79 39.41
N THR A 373 -2.83 39.06 40.33
CA THR A 373 -2.37 38.96 41.73
C THR A 373 -0.98 38.33 41.84
N LEU A 374 -0.71 37.27 41.07
CA LEU A 374 0.60 36.62 41.04
C LEU A 374 1.69 37.58 40.53
N MET A 375 1.41 38.39 39.51
CA MET A 375 2.34 39.42 39.02
C MET A 375 2.60 40.51 40.06
N ALA A 376 1.55 40.97 40.77
CA ALA A 376 1.68 41.96 41.83
C ALA A 376 2.53 41.45 43.02
N LEU A 377 2.52 40.14 43.27
CA LEU A 377 3.39 39.47 44.26
C LEU A 377 4.83 39.25 43.76
N GLY A 378 5.17 39.70 42.56
CA GLY A 378 6.53 39.66 42.02
C GLY A 378 6.84 38.50 41.07
N ILE A 379 5.84 37.74 40.60
CA ILE A 379 6.07 36.70 39.59
C ILE A 379 6.34 37.33 38.23
N SER A 380 7.44 36.91 37.60
CA SER A 380 7.83 37.41 36.28
C SER A 380 6.88 36.93 35.16
N LYS A 381 6.77 37.74 34.10
CA LYS A 381 6.04 37.38 32.87
C LYS A 381 6.56 36.08 32.23
N VAL A 382 7.88 35.83 32.31
CA VAL A 382 8.51 34.59 31.83
C VAL A 382 8.10 33.37 32.66
N SER A 383 7.95 33.52 33.97
CA SER A 383 7.43 32.44 34.83
C SER A 383 5.99 32.09 34.47
N ILE A 384 5.14 33.10 34.22
CA ILE A 384 3.75 32.89 33.78
C ILE A 384 3.71 32.17 32.44
N PHE A 385 4.53 32.61 31.49
CA PHE A 385 4.67 31.95 30.20
C PHE A 385 5.01 30.45 30.34
N ARG A 386 6.02 30.12 31.16
CA ARG A 386 6.44 28.73 31.39
C ARG A 386 5.36 27.88 32.05
N ILE A 387 4.59 28.45 32.96
CA ILE A 387 3.49 27.74 33.63
C ILE A 387 2.46 27.26 32.60
N PHE A 388 2.04 28.13 31.67
CA PHE A 388 1.07 27.74 30.64
C PHE A 388 1.64 26.74 29.63
N VAL A 389 2.92 26.83 29.30
CA VAL A 389 3.61 25.81 28.48
C VAL A 389 3.68 24.46 29.21
N ILE A 390 3.90 24.43 30.52
CA ILE A 390 3.89 23.18 31.29
C ILE A 390 2.48 22.56 31.29
N ILE A 391 1.43 23.37 31.45
CA ILE A 391 0.04 22.90 31.40
C ILE A 391 -0.25 22.25 30.05
N SER A 392 0.07 22.91 28.95
CA SER A 392 -0.20 22.39 27.60
C SER A 392 0.54 21.08 27.33
N GLN A 393 1.82 20.98 27.74
CA GLN A 393 2.59 19.76 27.54
C GLN A 393 2.06 18.59 28.39
N PHE A 394 1.56 18.90 29.60
CA PHE A 394 0.91 17.89 30.43
C PHE A 394 -0.38 17.37 29.80
N GLU A 395 -1.21 18.27 29.27
CA GLU A 395 -2.42 17.90 28.51
C GLU A 395 -2.10 17.08 27.25
N ALA A 396 -1.03 17.44 26.53
CA ALA A 396 -0.56 16.71 25.35
C ALA A 396 -0.13 15.27 25.70
N ILE A 397 0.61 15.08 26.79
CA ILE A 397 1.05 13.75 27.25
C ILE A 397 -0.15 12.88 27.62
N ILE A 398 -1.08 13.41 28.41
CA ILE A 398 -2.28 12.66 28.81
C ILE A 398 -3.15 12.34 27.60
N GLY A 399 -3.44 13.36 26.79
CA GLY A 399 -4.23 13.21 25.58
C GLY A 399 -3.61 12.21 24.61
N PHE A 400 -2.28 12.18 24.49
CA PHE A 400 -1.58 11.19 23.67
C PHE A 400 -1.73 9.78 24.21
N ILE A 401 -1.49 9.54 25.50
CA ILE A 401 -1.60 8.20 26.10
C ILE A 401 -3.02 7.65 25.92
N ILE A 402 -4.04 8.46 26.21
CA ILE A 402 -5.44 8.05 26.09
C ILE A 402 -5.82 7.90 24.61
N GLY A 403 -5.50 8.90 23.80
CA GLY A 403 -5.86 8.96 22.39
C GLY A 403 -5.18 7.89 21.55
N SER A 404 -3.90 7.59 21.80
CA SER A 404 -3.19 6.52 21.11
C SER A 404 -3.76 5.15 21.49
N SER A 405 -4.10 4.95 22.78
CA SER A 405 -4.69 3.68 23.24
C SER A 405 -6.05 3.44 22.58
N ILE A 406 -6.92 4.46 22.55
CA ILE A 406 -8.22 4.37 21.88
C ILE A 406 -8.03 4.25 20.37
N GLY A 407 -7.12 5.00 19.77
CA GLY A 407 -6.86 5.01 18.32
C GLY A 407 -6.35 3.67 17.79
N ILE A 408 -5.49 2.99 18.55
CA ILE A 408 -5.04 1.63 18.23
C ILE A 408 -6.21 0.65 18.32
N PHE A 409 -6.98 0.72 19.41
CA PHE A 409 -8.13 -0.16 19.62
C PHE A 409 -9.22 0.04 18.55
N SER A 410 -9.54 1.29 18.24
CA SER A 410 -10.49 1.64 17.18
C SER A 410 -9.96 1.23 15.82
N GLY A 411 -8.66 1.43 15.54
CA GLY A 411 -8.03 0.96 14.32
C GLY A 411 -8.20 -0.54 14.12
N PHE A 412 -7.99 -1.34 15.17
CA PHE A 412 -8.22 -2.79 15.15
C PHE A 412 -9.68 -3.16 14.87
N TYR A 413 -10.60 -2.52 15.58
CA TYR A 413 -12.01 -2.80 15.42
C TYR A 413 -12.54 -2.37 14.04
N PHE A 414 -12.24 -1.15 13.61
CA PHE A 414 -12.64 -0.62 12.31
C PHE A 414 -11.96 -1.37 11.16
N GLY A 415 -10.68 -1.73 11.29
CA GLY A 415 -9.97 -2.52 10.28
C GLY A 415 -10.69 -3.85 10.03
N ASN A 416 -11.01 -4.60 11.09
CA ASN A 416 -11.75 -5.84 10.98
C ASN A 416 -13.18 -5.64 10.44
N TYR A 417 -13.87 -4.60 10.90
CA TYR A 417 -15.23 -4.29 10.45
C TYR A 417 -15.28 -3.94 8.96
N LEU A 418 -14.36 -3.08 8.48
CA LEU A 418 -14.25 -2.70 7.08
C LEU A 418 -13.90 -3.92 6.22
N ASN A 419 -12.98 -4.77 6.68
CA ASN A 419 -12.62 -6.02 5.98
C ASN A 419 -13.81 -6.98 5.83
N GLN A 420 -14.74 -7.02 6.79
CA GLN A 420 -15.91 -7.90 6.75
C GLN A 420 -17.08 -7.33 5.92
N GLN A 421 -17.37 -6.02 6.05
CA GLN A 421 -18.56 -5.38 5.48
C GLN A 421 -18.33 -4.78 4.08
N LEU A 422 -17.13 -4.25 3.83
CA LEU A 422 -16.77 -3.59 2.56
C LEU A 422 -15.80 -4.44 1.74
N HIS A 423 -15.82 -5.76 1.95
CA HIS A 423 -14.95 -6.73 1.27
C HIS A 423 -14.96 -6.57 -0.25
N ASP A 424 -16.11 -6.23 -0.84
CA ASP A 424 -16.31 -6.07 -2.29
C ASP A 424 -15.88 -4.69 -2.83
N TYR A 425 -15.85 -3.67 -1.98
CA TYR A 425 -15.57 -2.27 -2.39
C TYR A 425 -14.16 -1.81 -2.04
N LEU A 426 -13.47 -2.54 -1.17
CA LEU A 426 -12.09 -2.26 -0.84
C LEU A 426 -11.18 -2.81 -1.95
N PRO A 427 -10.26 -1.99 -2.49
CA PRO A 427 -9.29 -2.48 -3.46
C PRO A 427 -8.37 -3.54 -2.84
N ILE A 428 -8.23 -3.55 -1.50
CA ILE A 428 -7.37 -4.47 -0.75
C ILE A 428 -8.11 -5.03 0.46
N GLN A 429 -8.08 -6.35 0.59
CA GLN A 429 -8.70 -7.10 1.66
C GLN A 429 -7.67 -7.54 2.71
N ASN A 430 -8.10 -7.64 3.97
CA ASN A 430 -7.29 -8.12 5.10
C ASN A 430 -6.01 -7.29 5.31
N ALA A 431 -6.11 -5.96 5.21
CA ALA A 431 -5.05 -5.08 5.66
C ALA A 431 -4.91 -5.22 7.19
N GLY A 432 -3.87 -5.92 7.64
CA GLY A 432 -3.54 -6.06 9.06
C GLY A 432 -2.96 -4.76 9.61
N ILE A 433 -2.98 -4.57 10.93
CA ILE A 433 -2.43 -3.35 11.54
C ILE A 433 -0.98 -3.60 11.91
N ALA A 434 -0.09 -2.78 11.35
CA ALA A 434 1.29 -2.70 11.78
C ALA A 434 1.44 -1.47 12.67
N ILE A 435 1.90 -1.68 13.91
CA ILE A 435 2.28 -0.59 14.80
C ILE A 435 3.75 -0.81 15.17
N HIS A 436 4.60 0.00 14.56
CA HIS A 436 6.00 0.07 14.95
C HIS A 436 6.12 1.03 16.14
N GLY A 437 6.76 0.59 17.23
CA GLY A 437 6.96 1.42 18.43
C GLY A 437 7.71 2.72 18.13
N TRP A 438 8.61 2.70 17.15
CA TRP A 438 9.32 3.89 16.67
C TRP A 438 8.38 4.93 16.06
N SER A 439 7.39 4.50 15.28
CA SER A 439 6.39 5.40 14.69
C SER A 439 5.56 6.11 15.77
N MET A 440 5.21 5.40 16.85
CA MET A 440 4.50 6.02 17.99
C MET A 440 5.30 7.14 18.65
N LEU A 441 6.62 6.96 18.76
CA LEU A 441 7.51 8.00 19.30
C LEU A 441 7.54 9.23 18.38
N ILE A 442 7.62 9.03 17.06
CA ILE A 442 7.56 10.13 16.09
C ILE A 442 6.23 10.88 16.19
N PHE A 443 5.10 10.16 16.30
CA PHE A 443 3.79 10.80 16.45
C PHE A 443 3.67 11.58 17.75
N PHE A 444 4.19 11.04 18.86
CA PHE A 444 4.25 11.75 20.12
C PHE A 444 5.04 13.06 19.99
N LEU A 445 6.22 13.02 19.37
CA LEU A 445 7.05 14.20 19.15
C LEU A 445 6.35 15.22 18.24
N PHE A 446 5.67 14.76 17.19
CA PHE A 446 4.93 15.61 16.28
C PHE A 446 3.77 16.33 16.98
N VAL A 447 2.91 15.59 17.68
CA VAL A 447 1.79 16.15 18.46
C VAL A 447 2.28 17.08 19.56
N SER A 448 3.32 16.68 20.29
CA SER A 448 3.96 17.51 21.31
C SER A 448 4.50 18.82 20.72
N SER A 449 5.07 18.79 19.50
CA SER A 449 5.57 19.99 18.83
C SER A 449 4.44 20.94 18.44
N ILE A 450 3.32 20.42 17.93
CA ILE A 450 2.13 21.22 17.61
C ILE A 450 1.55 21.85 18.88
N CYS A 451 1.38 21.06 19.94
CA CYS A 451 0.89 21.56 21.23
C CYS A 451 1.80 22.65 21.79
N LEU A 452 3.11 22.47 21.66
CA LEU A 452 4.10 23.45 22.07
C LEU A 452 3.95 24.75 21.27
N ILE A 453 3.86 24.70 19.93
CA ILE A 453 3.66 25.90 19.10
C ILE A 453 2.39 26.65 19.51
N THR A 454 1.28 25.94 19.68
CA THR A 454 0.01 26.53 20.10
C THR A 454 0.08 27.13 21.51
N ALA A 455 0.82 26.48 22.40
CA ALA A 455 1.08 26.98 23.74
C ALA A 455 1.95 28.24 23.74
N LEU A 456 2.98 28.32 22.88
CA LEU A 456 3.81 29.52 22.76
C LEU A 456 2.96 30.74 22.36
N LEU A 457 2.01 30.55 21.43
CA LEU A 457 1.10 31.61 20.98
C LEU A 457 0.15 32.09 22.10
N SER A 458 -0.44 31.17 22.84
CA SER A 458 -1.39 31.49 23.92
C SER A 458 -0.70 32.00 25.19
N ALA A 459 0.39 31.36 25.61
CA ALA A 459 1.20 31.77 26.77
C ALA A 459 1.82 33.16 26.55
N GLY A 460 2.18 33.51 25.32
CA GLY A 460 2.62 34.86 24.96
C GLY A 460 1.56 35.91 25.31
N LYS A 461 0.28 35.64 25.01
CA LYS A 461 -0.84 36.52 25.37
C LYS A 461 -1.04 36.64 26.88
N ALA A 462 -0.88 35.55 27.63
CA ALA A 462 -0.96 35.59 29.09
C ALA A 462 0.15 36.45 29.72
N ALA A 463 1.37 36.34 29.19
CA ALA A 463 2.53 37.09 29.68
C ALA A 463 2.46 38.58 29.34
N SER A 464 1.75 38.97 28.27
CA SER A 464 1.58 40.37 27.88
C SER A 464 0.55 41.15 28.70
N LEU A 465 -0.20 40.49 29.60
CA LEU A 465 -1.21 41.13 30.43
C LEU A 465 -0.62 42.20 31.36
N ASP A 466 -1.33 43.33 31.50
CA ASP A 466 -0.98 44.39 32.45
C ASP A 466 -1.54 44.05 33.85
N PRO A 467 -0.69 43.95 34.90
CA PRO A 467 -1.13 43.68 36.27
C PRO A 467 -2.22 44.63 36.76
N VAL A 468 -2.15 45.92 36.40
CA VAL A 468 -3.12 46.93 36.88
C VAL A 468 -4.49 46.67 36.25
N GLN A 469 -4.54 46.45 34.94
CA GLN A 469 -5.78 46.15 34.21
C GLN A 469 -6.39 44.80 34.64
N CYS A 470 -5.57 43.84 35.03
CA CYS A 470 -6.05 42.54 35.52
C CYS A 470 -6.70 42.61 36.91
N LEU A 471 -6.32 43.59 37.72
CA LEU A 471 -6.92 43.81 39.05
C LEU A 471 -8.16 44.69 38.99
N GLN A 472 -8.30 45.52 37.94
CA GLN A 472 -9.45 46.40 37.72
C GLN A 472 -10.61 45.73 36.96
N SER A 473 -10.39 44.59 36.30
CA SER A 473 -11.45 43.87 35.60
C SER A 473 -12.35 43.10 36.59
N GLU A 474 -13.64 43.50 36.66
CA GLU A 474 -14.73 42.74 37.29
C GLU A 474 -15.03 41.43 36.57
#